data_AF-K1ZV49-F1
#
_entry.id   AF-K1ZV49-F1
#
_cell.length_a   1.000
_cell.length_b   1.000
_cell.length_c   1.000
_cell.angle_alpha   90.00
_cell.angle_beta   90.00
_cell.angle_gamma   90.00
#
_symmetry.space_group_name_H-M   'P 1'
#
loop_
_entity.id
_entity.type
_entity.pdbx_description
1 polymer ?
#
loop_
_entity_poly.entity_id
_entity_poly.type
_entity_poly.pdbx_seq_one_letter_code
_entity_poly.pdbx_strand_id
1 'polypeptide(L)'
;MVGVFDTVKALGLPLPLLWMLTDKQHAFHNHHLGPSIQHGFQALAIHETRSVFEPVLWECPPGWPGNVQQMWFRGAHGDIGGMIGGEQAARLLANIPLVWMLERAETVGLDLPEGWRGRFACDAKAPMVGTMRGWGMLFVLRRKRVIGRDPSEAIHPSAEGQRPFSWTPWPLTRLF
;
A
#
# COMPACT_ATOMS: atom_id res chain seq x y z
N MET A 1 5.16 14.61 8.40
CA MET A 1 4.72 13.26 8.00
C MET A 1 4.98 13.06 6.52
N VAL A 2 5.23 11.82 6.11
CA VAL A 2 5.15 11.37 4.71
C VAL A 2 4.11 10.27 4.62
N GLY A 3 3.15 10.41 3.70
CA GLY A 3 2.12 9.43 3.39
C GLY A 3 2.21 9.01 1.93
N VAL A 4 2.30 7.72 1.64
CA VAL A 4 2.39 7.20 0.26
C VAL A 4 1.44 6.03 0.03
N PHE A 5 1.02 5.87 -1.22
CA PHE A 5 0.18 4.75 -1.66
C PHE A 5 0.96 3.89 -2.63
N ASP A 6 1.17 2.64 -2.24
CA ASP A 6 1.68 1.54 -3.04
C ASP A 6 2.89 1.90 -3.92
N THR A 7 3.93 2.47 -3.29
CA THR A 7 5.17 2.89 -3.97
C THR A 7 5.76 1.75 -4.79
N VAL A 8 6.01 2.00 -6.07
CA VAL A 8 6.65 1.05 -6.99
C VAL A 8 7.84 1.72 -7.67
N LYS A 9 8.84 0.93 -8.05
CA LYS A 9 9.87 1.43 -8.98
C LYS A 9 9.22 1.48 -10.36
N ALA A 10 9.32 2.61 -11.05
CA ALA A 10 8.99 2.69 -12.46
C ALA A 10 10.03 1.89 -13.26
N LEU A 11 9.92 0.56 -13.25
CA LEU A 11 10.63 -0.31 -14.16
C LEU A 11 9.85 -0.25 -15.47
N GLY A 12 10.52 0.14 -16.55
CA GLY A 12 9.89 0.46 -17.83
C GLY A 12 8.96 -0.63 -18.39
N LEU A 13 8.22 -0.29 -19.45
CA LEU A 13 7.18 -1.11 -20.08
C LEU A 13 7.63 -2.58 -20.23
N PRO A 14 7.07 -3.52 -19.46
CA PRO A 14 7.36 -4.95 -19.59
C PRO A 14 6.51 -5.55 -20.72
N LEU A 15 6.54 -4.92 -21.89
CA LEU A 15 5.97 -5.50 -23.09
C LEU A 15 6.95 -6.59 -23.59
N PRO A 16 6.46 -7.75 -24.08
CA PRO A 16 7.30 -8.73 -24.74
C PRO A 16 8.13 -8.02 -25.83
N LEU A 17 9.45 -8.28 -25.85
CA LEU A 17 10.45 -7.68 -26.75
C LEU A 17 10.84 -6.19 -26.53
N LEU A 18 10.16 -5.40 -25.67
CA LEU A 18 10.53 -3.98 -25.40
C LEU A 18 11.26 -3.77 -24.06
N TRP A 19 11.29 -4.78 -23.19
CA TRP A 19 11.97 -4.73 -21.89
C TRP A 19 13.49 -4.43 -21.99
N MET A 20 14.10 -4.65 -23.16
CA MET A 20 15.52 -4.35 -23.43
C MET A 20 15.78 -2.87 -23.77
N LEU A 21 14.74 -2.06 -24.00
CA LEU A 21 14.86 -0.68 -24.50
C LEU A 21 14.61 0.38 -23.43
N THR A 22 14.10 0.02 -22.27
CA THR A 22 13.85 0.98 -21.17
C THR A 22 14.91 0.84 -20.09
N ASP A 23 15.74 1.88 -20.04
CA ASP A 23 17.01 1.95 -19.33
C ASP A 23 16.88 1.84 -17.79
N LYS A 24 17.93 1.32 -17.16
CA LYS A 24 18.06 1.14 -15.69
C LYS A 24 18.27 2.46 -14.93
N GLN A 25 18.16 3.60 -15.61
CA GLN A 25 18.61 4.90 -15.15
C GLN A 25 17.62 5.65 -14.23
N HIS A 26 16.50 5.04 -13.84
CA HIS A 26 15.51 5.65 -12.93
C HIS A 26 15.33 4.85 -11.63
N ALA A 27 16.37 4.11 -11.23
CA ALA A 27 16.38 3.42 -9.94
C ALA A 27 16.29 4.46 -8.81
N PHE A 28 15.20 4.47 -8.05
CA PHE A 28 15.10 5.21 -6.80
C PHE A 28 16.33 4.92 -5.94
N HIS A 29 17.14 5.96 -5.72
CA HIS A 29 18.48 5.85 -5.14
C HIS A 29 18.48 5.56 -3.63
N ASN A 30 17.33 5.59 -2.95
CA ASN A 30 17.24 5.26 -1.54
C ASN A 30 15.79 4.90 -1.12
N HIS A 31 15.60 3.79 -0.38
CA HIS A 31 14.31 3.39 0.21
C HIS A 31 14.26 3.67 1.71
N HIS A 32 15.30 4.29 2.27
CA HIS A 32 15.32 4.76 3.64
C HIS A 32 14.60 6.11 3.73
N LEU A 33 13.74 6.24 4.74
CA LEU A 33 13.22 7.55 5.11
C LEU A 33 14.36 8.43 5.60
N GLY A 34 14.41 9.67 5.12
CA GLY A 34 15.39 10.65 5.56
C GLY A 34 15.27 10.91 7.07
N PRO A 35 16.36 11.29 7.76
CA PRO A 35 16.39 11.45 9.22
C PRO A 35 15.45 12.55 9.75
N SER A 36 14.97 13.45 8.89
CA SER A 36 13.98 14.48 9.25
C SER A 36 12.53 13.95 9.28
N ILE A 37 12.28 12.74 8.79
CA ILE A 37 10.94 12.15 8.73
C ILE A 37 10.64 11.45 10.05
N GLN A 38 9.75 12.06 10.84
CA GLN A 38 9.33 11.53 12.14
C GLN A 38 8.20 10.49 12.02
N HIS A 39 7.35 10.63 11.00
CA HIS A 39 6.17 9.79 10.78
C HIS A 39 6.05 9.41 9.31
N GLY A 40 6.08 8.11 9.03
CA GLY A 40 5.91 7.52 7.70
C GLY A 40 4.70 6.59 7.66
N PHE A 41 3.79 6.79 6.72
CA PHE A 41 2.64 5.90 6.52
C PHE A 41 2.58 5.45 5.07
N GLN A 42 2.54 4.15 4.84
CA GLN A 42 2.49 3.57 3.52
C GLN A 42 1.34 2.58 3.42
N ALA A 43 0.42 2.80 2.48
CA ALA A 43 -0.65 1.85 2.17
C ALA A 43 -0.19 0.92 1.04
N LEU A 44 -0.38 -0.39 1.18
CA LEU A 44 0.16 -1.41 0.27
C LEU A 44 -0.94 -2.33 -0.26
N ALA A 45 -0.82 -2.73 -1.53
CA ALA A 45 -1.77 -3.63 -2.19
C ALA A 45 -1.43 -5.11 -1.95
N ILE A 46 -2.37 -5.89 -1.38
CA ILE A 46 -2.21 -7.35 -1.20
C ILE A 46 -2.39 -8.12 -2.52
N HIS A 47 -3.33 -7.68 -3.37
CA HIS A 47 -3.77 -8.40 -4.57
C HIS A 47 -3.11 -7.90 -5.86
N GLU A 48 -2.16 -6.99 -5.77
CA GLU A 48 -1.32 -6.65 -6.90
C GLU A 48 -0.38 -7.81 -7.19
N THR A 49 -0.44 -8.33 -8.41
CA THR A 49 0.33 -9.49 -8.83
C THR A 49 1.26 -9.19 -9.98
N ARG A 50 1.14 -8.06 -10.68
CA ARG A 50 1.98 -7.71 -11.81
C ARG A 50 3.38 -7.38 -11.30
N SER A 51 4.39 -8.13 -11.74
CA SER A 51 5.73 -8.05 -11.14
C SER A 51 6.45 -6.71 -11.35
N VAL A 52 6.03 -5.90 -12.32
CA VAL A 52 6.55 -4.52 -12.46
C VAL A 52 5.98 -3.54 -11.44
N PHE A 53 4.90 -3.92 -10.76
CA PHE A 53 4.37 -3.22 -9.60
C PHE A 53 4.84 -3.91 -8.30
N GLU A 54 6.05 -4.49 -8.27
CA GLU A 54 6.64 -4.94 -7.01
C GLU A 54 6.81 -3.73 -6.08
N PRO A 55 6.27 -3.80 -4.84
CA PRO A 55 6.25 -2.65 -3.96
C PRO A 55 7.64 -2.39 -3.42
N VAL A 56 7.93 -1.11 -3.25
CA VAL A 56 9.09 -0.62 -2.52
C VAL A 56 8.68 -0.42 -1.08
N LEU A 57 9.15 -1.30 -0.20
CA LEU A 57 8.99 -1.15 1.24
C LEU A 57 10.08 -0.25 1.80
N TRP A 58 9.73 0.51 2.82
CA TRP A 58 10.71 1.20 3.66
C TRP A 58 11.37 0.21 4.62
N GLU A 59 12.65 0.43 4.89
CA GLU A 59 13.40 -0.34 5.87
C GLU A 59 13.54 0.47 7.16
N CYS A 60 13.18 -0.15 8.29
CA CYS A 60 13.34 0.46 9.62
C CYS A 60 14.53 -0.19 10.34
N PRO A 61 15.74 0.39 10.28
CA PRO A 61 16.90 -0.18 10.94
C PRO A 61 16.72 -0.21 12.47
N PRO A 62 17.38 -1.16 13.19
CA PRO A 62 17.32 -1.22 14.64
C PRO A 62 17.68 0.13 15.28
N GLY A 63 16.84 0.62 16.20
CA GLY A 63 17.05 1.89 16.89
C GLY A 63 16.55 3.13 16.15
N TRP A 64 15.83 2.98 15.02
CA TRP A 64 15.21 4.12 14.36
C TRP A 64 14.12 4.76 15.25
N PRO A 65 14.18 6.07 15.54
CA PRO A 65 13.30 6.71 16.51
C PRO A 65 11.94 7.15 15.95
N GLY A 66 11.76 7.06 14.62
CA GLY A 66 10.50 7.48 13.98
C GLY A 66 9.40 6.42 14.08
N ASN A 67 8.19 6.81 13.72
CA ASN A 67 7.03 5.91 13.67
C ASN A 67 6.66 5.63 12.21
N VAL A 68 6.90 4.40 11.76
CA VAL A 68 6.53 3.92 10.42
C VAL A 68 5.46 2.86 10.52
N GLN A 69 4.45 2.96 9.65
CA GLN A 69 3.45 1.92 9.47
C GLN A 69 3.31 1.63 7.97
N GLN A 70 3.59 0.39 7.59
CA GLN A 70 3.43 -0.15 6.25
C GLN A 70 2.21 -1.08 6.25
N MET A 71 1.04 -0.51 5.95
CA MET A 71 -0.25 -1.16 6.12
C MET A 71 -0.73 -1.82 4.82
N TRP A 72 -1.00 -3.11 4.86
CA TRP A 72 -1.48 -3.91 3.74
C TRP A 72 -3.01 -3.95 3.68
N PHE A 73 -3.54 -3.63 2.50
CA PHE A 73 -4.97 -3.56 2.24
C PHE A 73 -5.38 -4.52 1.13
N ARG A 74 -6.64 -4.96 1.19
CA ARG A 74 -7.28 -5.72 0.11
C ARG A 74 -7.44 -4.82 -1.12
N GLY A 75 -6.76 -5.19 -2.20
CA GLY A 75 -6.92 -4.56 -3.52
C GLY A 75 -5.63 -4.69 -4.35
N ALA A 76 -5.69 -4.29 -5.62
CA ALA A 76 -4.52 -4.10 -6.48
C ALA A 76 -4.01 -2.64 -6.41
N HIS A 77 -2.94 -2.31 -7.14
CA HIS A 77 -2.30 -0.98 -7.10
C HIS A 77 -3.30 0.17 -7.29
N GLY A 78 -4.20 0.06 -8.29
CA GLY A 78 -5.23 1.07 -8.55
C GLY A 78 -6.32 1.14 -7.47
N ASP A 79 -6.64 0.01 -6.82
CA ASP A 79 -7.58 0.00 -5.69
C ASP A 79 -6.97 0.70 -4.46
N ILE A 80 -5.65 0.64 -4.27
CA ILE A 80 -4.98 1.31 -3.16
C ILE A 80 -4.72 2.79 -3.45
N GLY A 81 -4.28 3.12 -4.66
CA GLY A 81 -4.02 4.50 -5.09
C GLY A 81 -5.27 5.28 -5.52
N GLY A 82 -6.43 4.62 -5.63
CA GLY A 82 -7.71 5.25 -6.00
C GLY A 82 -7.96 5.44 -7.50
N MET A 83 -7.04 5.01 -8.37
CA MET A 83 -7.21 5.01 -9.83
C MET A 83 -8.01 3.79 -10.30
N ILE A 84 -9.32 3.83 -10.03
CA ILE A 84 -10.26 2.74 -10.33
C ILE A 84 -10.89 2.82 -11.74
N GLY A 85 -10.54 3.83 -12.53
CA GLY A 85 -11.16 4.04 -13.85
C GLY A 85 -12.68 4.22 -13.77
N GLY A 86 -13.41 3.54 -14.67
CA GLY A 86 -14.88 3.55 -14.70
C GLY A 86 -15.57 2.63 -13.68
N GLU A 87 -14.82 1.90 -12.87
CA GLU A 87 -15.34 0.84 -11.97
C GLU A 87 -15.85 1.43 -10.66
N GLN A 88 -16.94 2.19 -10.71
CA GLN A 88 -17.45 2.92 -9.54
C GLN A 88 -17.80 2.02 -8.35
N ALA A 89 -18.17 0.75 -8.60
CA ALA A 89 -18.42 -0.21 -7.54
C ALA A 89 -17.18 -0.49 -6.67
N ALA A 90 -15.97 -0.30 -7.21
CA ALA A 90 -14.71 -0.46 -6.47
C ALA A 90 -14.36 0.75 -5.60
N ARG A 91 -15.07 1.88 -5.74
CA ARG A 91 -14.79 3.11 -4.98
C ARG A 91 -14.85 2.88 -3.48
N LEU A 92 -15.82 2.11 -3.00
CA LEU A 92 -15.99 1.83 -1.57
C LEU A 92 -14.82 1.02 -0.99
N LEU A 93 -14.18 0.17 -1.80
CA LEU A 93 -12.96 -0.53 -1.39
C LEU A 93 -11.76 0.45 -1.38
N ALA A 94 -11.62 1.24 -2.45
CA ALA A 94 -10.51 2.18 -2.60
C ALA A 94 -10.53 3.34 -1.59
N ASN A 95 -11.69 3.65 -1.02
CA ASN A 95 -11.81 4.62 0.05
C ASN A 95 -11.18 4.14 1.37
N ILE A 96 -11.07 2.83 1.62
CA ILE A 96 -10.51 2.30 2.87
C ILE A 96 -9.05 2.76 3.10
N PRO A 97 -8.10 2.55 2.17
CA PRO A 97 -6.73 3.04 2.35
C PRO A 97 -6.65 4.57 2.40
N LEU A 98 -7.51 5.29 1.67
CA LEU A 98 -7.60 6.76 1.73
C LEU A 98 -8.02 7.22 3.12
N VAL A 99 -9.11 6.67 3.66
CA VAL A 99 -9.62 7.00 5.00
C VAL A 99 -8.55 6.69 6.04
N TRP A 100 -7.92 5.52 5.98
CA TRP A 100 -6.83 5.18 6.89
C TRP A 100 -5.68 6.21 6.83
N MET A 101 -5.25 6.62 5.64
CA MET A 101 -4.18 7.62 5.49
C MET A 101 -4.57 8.97 6.09
N LEU A 102 -5.82 9.40 5.89
CA LEU A 102 -6.34 10.64 6.47
C LEU A 102 -6.41 10.56 8.00
N GLU A 103 -6.80 9.41 8.56
CA GLU A 103 -6.76 9.19 10.01
C GLU A 103 -5.33 9.23 10.56
N ARG A 104 -4.35 8.66 9.84
CA ARG A 104 -2.93 8.78 10.22
C ARG A 104 -2.47 10.23 10.19
N ALA A 105 -2.90 11.00 9.18
CA ALA A 105 -2.57 12.42 9.09
C ALA A 105 -3.15 13.23 10.26
N GLU A 106 -4.39 12.98 10.67
CA GLU A 106 -4.98 13.61 11.86
C GLU A 106 -4.19 13.28 13.13
N THR A 107 -3.75 12.03 13.30
CA THR A 107 -3.00 11.61 14.50
C THR A 107 -1.67 12.34 14.68
N VAL A 108 -1.16 12.97 13.62
CA VAL A 108 0.09 13.74 13.61
C VAL A 108 -0.15 15.24 13.36
N GLY A 109 -1.39 15.71 13.57
CA GLY A 109 -1.73 17.12 13.63
C GLY A 109 -2.19 17.77 12.33
N LEU A 110 -2.59 16.99 11.31
CA LEU A 110 -3.25 17.57 10.14
C LEU A 110 -4.73 17.87 10.47
N ASP A 111 -5.11 19.15 10.42
CA ASP A 111 -6.51 19.56 10.58
C ASP A 111 -7.32 19.19 9.33
N LEU A 112 -8.27 18.27 9.50
CA LEU A 112 -9.24 17.91 8.46
C LEU A 112 -10.61 18.54 8.74
N PRO A 113 -11.41 18.85 7.71
CA PRO A 113 -12.75 19.41 7.90
C PRO A 113 -13.65 18.50 8.74
N GLU A 114 -14.53 19.10 9.55
CA GLU A 114 -15.52 18.33 10.30
C GLU A 114 -16.36 17.43 9.38
N GLY A 115 -16.63 16.21 9.83
CA GLY A 115 -17.43 15.24 9.07
C GLY A 115 -16.77 14.68 7.81
N TRP A 116 -15.48 14.92 7.57
CA TRP A 116 -14.79 14.45 6.35
C TRP A 116 -14.95 12.94 6.11
N ARG A 117 -15.00 12.12 7.17
CA ARG A 117 -15.18 10.66 7.09
C ARG A 117 -16.44 10.27 6.33
N GLY A 118 -17.53 11.03 6.51
CA GLY A 118 -18.81 10.78 5.83
C GLY A 118 -18.76 11.00 4.31
N ARG A 119 -17.72 11.67 3.80
CA ARG A 119 -17.53 11.91 2.36
C ARG A 119 -16.97 10.69 1.63
N PHE A 120 -16.43 9.71 2.37
CA PHE A 120 -15.74 8.55 1.83
C PHE A 120 -16.33 7.27 2.42
N ALA A 121 -17.48 6.84 1.87
CA ALA A 121 -18.08 5.57 2.26
C ALA A 121 -17.11 4.40 1.98
N CYS A 122 -17.03 3.47 2.92
CA CYS A 122 -16.12 2.33 2.89
C CYS A 122 -16.88 1.01 2.96
N ASP A 123 -16.47 0.04 2.15
CA ASP A 123 -16.98 -1.34 2.22
C ASP A 123 -15.84 -2.33 1.90
N ALA A 124 -15.46 -3.12 2.91
CA ALA A 124 -14.42 -4.13 2.78
C ALA A 124 -14.77 -5.25 1.79
N LYS A 125 -16.07 -5.47 1.54
CA LYS A 125 -16.61 -6.50 0.65
C LYS A 125 -16.84 -5.99 -0.78
N ALA A 126 -16.74 -4.69 -1.02
CA ALA A 126 -16.87 -4.13 -2.36
C ALA A 126 -15.90 -4.80 -3.35
N PRO A 127 -16.28 -4.92 -4.63
CA PRO A 127 -15.42 -5.52 -5.64
C PRO A 127 -14.11 -4.73 -5.75
N MET A 128 -13.03 -5.42 -6.10
CA MET A 128 -11.79 -4.77 -6.51
C MET A 128 -11.76 -4.66 -8.03
N VAL A 129 -11.07 -3.65 -8.57
CA VAL A 129 -10.72 -3.61 -9.99
C VAL A 129 -9.76 -4.77 -10.29
N GLY A 130 -8.78 -4.99 -9.41
CA GLY A 130 -7.80 -6.06 -9.53
C GLY A 130 -6.79 -5.81 -10.66
N THR A 131 -6.17 -6.89 -11.13
CA THR A 131 -5.00 -6.81 -12.03
C THR A 131 -5.24 -7.40 -13.43
N MET A 132 -6.45 -7.87 -13.70
CA MET A 132 -6.82 -8.65 -14.90
C MET A 132 -7.78 -7.90 -15.83
N ARG A 133 -7.88 -6.57 -15.71
CA ARG A 133 -8.74 -5.74 -16.55
C ARG A 133 -7.91 -4.69 -17.32
N GLY A 134 -8.39 -4.32 -18.51
CA GLY A 134 -7.77 -3.31 -19.37
C GLY A 134 -6.27 -3.56 -19.62
N TRP A 135 -5.46 -2.50 -19.51
CA TRP A 135 -4.00 -2.55 -19.64
C TRP A 135 -3.33 -3.53 -18.68
N GLY A 136 -3.98 -3.87 -17.55
CA GLY A 136 -3.49 -4.86 -16.59
C GLY A 136 -3.21 -6.22 -17.22
N MET A 137 -3.96 -6.64 -18.24
CA MET A 137 -3.79 -7.95 -18.88
C MET A 137 -2.50 -8.08 -19.69
N LEU A 138 -1.91 -6.97 -20.16
CA LEU A 138 -0.66 -7.00 -20.93
C LEU A 138 0.57 -7.33 -20.07
N PHE A 139 0.43 -7.26 -18.75
CA PHE A 139 1.47 -7.63 -17.81
C PHE A 139 1.43 -9.14 -17.53
N VAL A 140 2.25 -9.88 -18.29
CA VAL A 140 2.27 -11.36 -18.25
C VAL A 140 2.99 -11.90 -17.01
N LEU A 141 4.11 -11.28 -16.61
CA LEU A 141 4.86 -11.72 -15.44
C LEU A 141 4.12 -11.35 -14.16
N ARG A 142 3.74 -12.37 -13.37
CA ARG A 142 2.94 -12.21 -12.16
C ARG A 142 3.47 -13.02 -10.99
N ARG A 143 3.41 -12.43 -9.79
CA ARG A 143 3.80 -13.05 -8.52
C ARG A 143 2.95 -12.49 -7.38
N LYS A 144 2.60 -13.31 -6.38
CA LYS A 144 2.02 -12.80 -5.13
C LYS A 144 3.08 -12.02 -4.36
N ARG A 145 2.67 -10.91 -3.74
CA ARG A 145 3.52 -10.13 -2.85
C ARG A 145 3.78 -10.89 -1.54
N VAL A 146 4.93 -10.60 -0.94
CA VAL A 146 5.33 -11.17 0.36
C VAL A 146 5.11 -10.10 1.41
N ILE A 147 4.44 -10.46 2.51
CA ILE A 147 4.07 -9.57 3.62
C ILE A 147 4.87 -9.98 4.86
N GLY A 148 5.32 -9.01 5.65
CA GLY A 148 6.04 -9.23 6.91
C GLY A 148 7.55 -9.38 6.73
N ARG A 149 8.15 -8.65 5.79
CA ARG A 149 9.60 -8.51 5.62
C ARG A 149 10.21 -7.54 6.64
N ASP A 150 9.45 -6.55 7.11
CA ASP A 150 9.85 -5.50 8.05
C ASP A 150 8.88 -5.43 9.24
N PRO A 151 9.36 -5.14 10.48
CA PRO A 151 8.51 -5.06 11.67
C PRO A 151 7.45 -3.95 11.63
N SER A 152 7.58 -2.96 10.75
CA SER A 152 6.58 -1.91 10.57
C SER A 152 5.37 -2.33 9.73
N GLU A 153 5.36 -3.56 9.20
CA GLU A 153 4.28 -4.08 8.39
C GLU A 153 3.10 -4.60 9.22
N ALA A 154 1.88 -4.29 8.78
CA ALA A 154 0.65 -4.84 9.36
C ALA A 154 -0.41 -5.07 8.27
N ILE A 155 -1.33 -6.00 8.49
CA ILE A 155 -2.49 -6.20 7.61
C ILE A 155 -3.66 -5.43 8.21
N HIS A 156 -4.34 -4.62 7.40
CA HIS A 156 -5.48 -3.87 7.87
C HIS A 156 -6.65 -4.81 8.22
N PRO A 157 -7.41 -4.57 9.32
CA PRO A 157 -8.53 -5.43 9.72
C PRO A 157 -9.57 -5.69 8.63
N SER A 158 -9.79 -4.74 7.74
CA SER A 158 -10.69 -4.91 6.59
C SER A 158 -10.23 -5.98 5.58
N ALA A 159 -8.96 -6.41 5.65
CA ALA A 159 -8.38 -7.46 4.83
C ALA A 159 -8.18 -8.80 5.58
N GLU A 160 -8.38 -8.83 6.90
CA GLU A 160 -8.04 -9.99 7.74
C GLU A 160 -8.94 -11.22 7.54
N GLY A 161 -10.14 -11.05 6.99
CA GLY A 161 -11.02 -12.16 6.58
C GLY A 161 -10.49 -13.01 5.42
N GLN A 162 -9.27 -12.75 4.94
CA GLN A 162 -8.61 -13.47 3.85
C GLN A 162 -7.25 -14.10 4.26
N ARG A 163 -6.93 -14.19 5.56
CA ARG A 163 -5.70 -14.86 6.03
C ARG A 163 -5.75 -16.37 5.75
N PRO A 164 -4.69 -17.00 5.18
CA PRO A 164 -4.33 -18.35 5.57
C PRO A 164 -3.89 -18.29 7.04
N PHE A 165 -4.44 -19.17 7.86
CA PHE A 165 -4.22 -19.24 9.30
C PHE A 165 -2.74 -19.09 9.71
N SER A 166 -2.42 -18.08 10.50
CA SER A 166 -1.27 -18.10 11.41
C SER A 166 -1.60 -17.33 12.69
N TRP A 167 -1.43 -18.03 13.81
CA TRP A 167 -1.69 -17.54 15.16
C TRP A 167 -0.41 -16.94 15.71
N THR A 168 -0.45 -15.68 16.15
CA THR A 168 0.52 -15.15 17.11
C THR A 168 -0.14 -13.99 17.86
N PRO A 169 -0.23 -14.06 19.20
CA PRO A 169 -0.77 -12.96 19.99
C PRO A 169 0.29 -11.86 20.10
N TRP A 170 -0.11 -10.65 19.73
CA TRP A 170 0.63 -9.42 20.03
C TRP A 170 0.73 -9.26 21.56
N PRO A 171 1.93 -9.13 22.16
CA PRO A 171 2.01 -8.91 23.59
C PRO A 171 1.67 -7.45 23.91
N LEU A 172 0.51 -7.24 24.54
CA LEU A 172 0.27 -6.06 25.37
C LEU A 172 0.98 -6.28 26.71
N THR A 173 2.14 -5.66 26.89
CA THR A 173 2.77 -5.21 28.16
C THR A 173 4.18 -4.71 27.80
N ARG A 174 4.63 -3.51 28.17
CA ARG A 174 4.84 -3.04 29.54
C ARG A 174 4.70 -1.52 29.64
N LEU A 175 3.72 -1.07 30.43
CA LEU A 175 3.84 0.16 31.20
C LEU A 175 3.77 -0.30 32.66
N PHE A 176 4.94 -0.36 33.29
CA PHE A 176 5.33 -0.14 34.69
C PHE A 176 6.74 -0.70 34.86
#